data_AF-A0A392SG57-F1
#
_entry.id   AF-A0A392SG57-F1
#
_cell.length_a   1.000
_cell.length_b   1.000
_cell.length_c   1.000
_cell.angle_alpha   90.00
_cell.angle_beta   90.00
_cell.angle_gamma   90.00
#
_symmetry.space_group_name_H-M   'P 1'
#
loop_
_entity.id
_entity.type
_entity.pdbx_description
1 polymer ?
#
loop_
_entity_poly.entity_id
_entity_poly.type
_entity_poly.pdbx_seq_one_letter_code
_entity_poly.pdbx_strand_id
1 'polypeptide(L)' 'NWIRGERTVKSLRLSKALTVPETTTVYEACRRMAVRRVDALLLTDSNALLCGILTDKV' A
#
# COMPACT_ATOMS: atom_id res chain seq x y z
N ASN A 1 0.24 28.68 -10.42
CA ASN A 1 -1.24 28.60 -10.49
C ASN A 1 -1.76 27.33 -9.80
N TRP A 2 -1.71 27.28 -8.47
CA TRP A 2 -2.29 26.19 -7.65
C TRP A 2 -3.67 26.59 -7.14
N ILE A 3 -4.61 26.87 -8.04
CA ILE A 3 -6.02 27.08 -7.65
C ILE A 3 -6.67 25.70 -7.51
N ARG A 4 -6.35 24.90 -6.46
CA ARG A 4 -6.89 23.53 -6.29
C ARG A 4 -7.08 23.07 -4.84
N GLY A 5 -7.53 23.94 -3.94
CA GLY A 5 -7.97 23.53 -2.59
C GLY A 5 -9.20 22.61 -2.60
N GLU A 6 -9.86 22.45 -3.75
CA GLU A 6 -11.14 21.73 -3.88
C GLU A 6 -11.01 20.30 -4.42
N ARG A 7 -9.82 19.84 -4.81
CA ARG A 7 -9.66 18.46 -5.30
C ARG A 7 -9.37 17.48 -4.17
N THR A 8 -10.25 16.50 -4.04
CA THR A 8 -10.10 15.41 -3.08
C THR A 8 -9.13 14.34 -3.58
N VAL A 9 -8.58 13.53 -2.68
CA VAL A 9 -7.74 12.36 -2.99
C VAL A 9 -8.43 11.40 -3.97
N LYS A 10 -9.77 11.31 -3.93
CA LYS A 10 -10.59 10.52 -4.85
C LYS A 10 -10.41 10.92 -6.33
N SER A 11 -9.99 12.16 -6.60
CA SER A 11 -9.74 12.62 -7.98
C SER A 11 -8.44 12.10 -8.60
N LEU A 12 -7.58 11.44 -7.81
CA LEU A 12 -6.37 10.78 -8.30
C LEU A 12 -6.71 9.45 -8.98
N ARG A 13 -5.97 9.09 -10.02
CA ARG A 13 -6.05 7.75 -10.63
C ARG A 13 -5.28 6.75 -9.78
N LEU A 14 -5.93 6.24 -8.74
CA LEU A 14 -5.33 5.31 -7.79
C LEU A 14 -5.33 3.88 -8.33
N SER A 15 -4.20 3.19 -8.24
CA SER A 15 -4.10 1.74 -8.42
C SER A 15 -4.56 1.02 -7.17
N LYS A 16 -5.06 -0.22 -7.31
CA LYS A 16 -5.39 -1.06 -6.15
C LYS A 16 -4.11 -1.36 -5.35
N ALA A 17 -4.14 -1.09 -4.05
CA ALA A 17 -3.03 -1.40 -3.16
C ALA A 17 -2.82 -2.92 -3.08
N LEU A 18 -1.55 -3.34 -3.02
CA LEU A 18 -1.21 -4.71 -2.65
C LEU A 18 -1.48 -4.88 -1.15
N THR A 19 -2.21 -5.92 -0.79
CA THR A 19 -2.55 -6.25 0.60
C THR A 19 -2.05 -7.65 0.92
N VAL A 20 -1.46 -7.82 2.10
CA VAL A 20 -0.99 -9.12 2.61
C VAL A 20 -1.32 -9.26 4.10
N PRO A 21 -1.49 -10.48 4.65
CA PRO A 21 -1.62 -10.70 6.09
C PRO A 21 -0.37 -10.22 6.84
N GLU A 22 -0.51 -9.74 8.07
CA GLU A 22 0.62 -9.35 8.94
C GLU A 22 1.58 -10.49 9.26
N THR A 23 1.13 -11.74 9.10
CA THR A 23 1.95 -12.96 9.21
C THR A 23 2.79 -13.26 7.97
N THR A 24 2.68 -12.44 6.91
CA THR A 24 3.50 -12.57 5.71
C THR A 24 4.97 -12.29 6.04
N THR A 25 5.86 -13.22 5.71
CA THR A 25 7.30 -13.02 5.96
C THR A 25 7.83 -11.85 5.14
N VAL A 26 8.87 -11.18 5.65
CA VAL A 26 9.52 -10.06 4.96
C VAL A 26 9.97 -10.45 3.54
N TYR A 27 10.54 -11.65 3.38
CA TYR A 27 10.94 -12.15 2.06
C TYR A 27 9.76 -12.26 1.08
N GLU A 28 8.64 -12.82 1.51
CA GLU A 28 7.44 -12.93 0.67
C GLU A 28 6.85 -11.56 0.31
N ALA A 29 6.80 -10.66 1.30
CA ALA A 29 6.36 -9.29 1.12
C ALA A 29 7.21 -8.56 0.06
N CYS A 30 8.53 -8.56 0.22
CA CYS A 30 9.47 -7.95 -0.73
C CYS A 30 9.39 -8.59 -2.11
N ARG A 31 9.29 -9.93 -2.20
CA ARG A 31 9.14 -10.63 -3.49
C ARG A 31 7.87 -10.18 -4.22
N ARG A 32 6.75 -10.04 -3.50
CA ARG A 32 5.48 -9.57 -4.09
C ARG A 32 5.55 -8.10 -4.52
N MET A 33 6.20 -7.23 -3.75
CA MET A 33 6.45 -5.84 -4.14
C MET A 33 7.25 -5.76 -5.44
N ALA A 34 8.35 -6.52 -5.54
CA ALA A 34 9.19 -6.56 -6.74
C ALA A 34 8.42 -7.05 -7.99
N VAL A 35 7.65 -8.14 -7.87
CA VAL A 35 6.85 -8.68 -8.99
C VAL A 35 5.75 -7.71 -9.43
N ARG A 36 5.11 -7.00 -8.49
CA ARG A 36 4.03 -6.05 -8.78
C ARG A 36 4.53 -4.65 -9.12
N ARG A 37 5.82 -4.37 -8.94
CA ARG A 37 6.46 -3.05 -9.14
C ARG A 37 5.76 -1.97 -8.32
N VAL A 38 5.58 -2.23 -7.03
CA VAL A 38 4.99 -1.28 -6.06
C VAL A 38 5.99 -0.99 -4.95
N ASP A 39 6.00 0.25 -4.47
CA ASP A 39 6.93 0.71 -3.43
C ASP A 39 6.36 0.56 -2.01
N ALA A 40 5.08 0.15 -1.91
CA ALA A 40 4.40 -0.05 -0.64
C ALA A 40 3.33 -1.15 -0.74
N LEU A 41 3.05 -1.76 0.41
CA LEU A 41 1.90 -2.65 0.61
C LEU A 41 1.20 -2.39 1.95
N LEU A 42 -0.05 -2.84 2.03
CA LEU A 42 -0.88 -2.78 3.22
C LEU A 42 -0.87 -4.12 3.94
N LEU A 43 -0.82 -4.09 5.27
CA LEU A 43 -0.91 -5.26 6.14
C LEU A 43 -2.32 -5.38 6.72
N THR A 44 -2.87 -6.60 6.75
CA THR A 44 -4.13 -6.89 7.47
C THR A 44 -3.92 -7.86 8.61
N ASP A 45 -4.58 -7.61 9.73
CA ASP A 45 -4.61 -8.50 10.90
C ASP A 45 -5.53 -9.71 10.70
N SER A 46 -5.68 -10.53 11.75
CA SER A 46 -6.58 -11.69 11.75
C SER A 46 -8.08 -11.34 11.61
N ASN A 47 -8.46 -10.08 11.85
CA ASN A 47 -9.83 -9.58 11.68
C ASN A 47 -10.05 -8.97 10.28
N ALA A 48 -9.08 -9.11 9.37
CA ALA A 48 -9.04 -8.48 8.06
C ALA A 48 -9.04 -6.94 8.11
N LEU A 49 -8.66 -6.35 9.25
CA LEU A 49 -8.51 -4.92 9.41
C LEU A 49 -7.10 -4.48 9.04
N LEU A 50 -6.96 -3.27 8.49
CA LEU A 50 -5.66 -2.67 8.21
C LEU A 50 -4.89 -2.46 9.52
N CYS A 51 -3.72 -3.07 9.65
CA CYS A 51 -2.86 -2.96 10.84
C CYS A 51 -1.48 -2.33 10.57
N GLY A 52 -1.10 -2.13 9.30
CA GLY A 52 0.18 -1.51 8.99
C GLY A 52 0.42 -1.24 7.51
N ILE A 53 1.53 -0.54 7.25
CA ILE A 53 2.04 -0.24 5.91
C ILE A 53 3.51 -0.65 5.91
N LEU A 54 3.92 -1.41 4.90
CA LEU A 54 5.33 -1.67 4.61
C LEU A 54 5.72 -0.85 3.39
N THR A 55 6.79 -0.06 3.50
CA THR A 55 7.37 0.76 2.43
C THR A 55 8.78 0.28 2.10
N ASP A 56 9.19 0.41 0.84
CA ASP A 56 10.55 0.09 0.36
C ASP A 56 11.61 1.10 0.87
N LYS A 57 11.17 2.22 1.48
CA LYS A 57 12.05 3.26 2.02
C LYS A 57 11.66 3.65 3.43
N VAL A 58 12.69 3.99 4.23
CA VAL A 58 12.62 4.61 5.56
C VAL A 58 12.48 6.11 5.43
#